data_AF-A0A857MKF0-F1
#
_entry.id   AF-A0A857MKF0-F1
#
_cell.length_a   1.000
_cell.length_b   1.000
_cell.length_c   1.000
_cell.angle_alpha   90.00
_cell.angle_beta   90.00
_cell.angle_gamma   90.00
#
_symmetry.space_group_name_H-M   'P 1'
#
loop_
_entity.id
_entity.type
_entity.pdbx_description
1 polymer ?
#
loop_
_entity_poly.entity_id
_entity_poly.type
_entity_poly.pdbx_seq_one_letter_code
_entity_poly.pdbx_strand_id
1 'polypeptide(L)' 'MADKLTAEEKKKYERDWYELSHKNWRAWGSWFSWGSPVGLGLFFIEIAGAIWIIAQVF' A
#
# COMPACT_ATOMS: atom_id res chain seq x y z
N MET A 1 -26.27 -26.90 -4.19
CA MET A 1 -26.60 -26.12 -2.99
C MET A 1 -25.78 -24.83 -2.97
N ALA A 2 -25.92 -24.03 -4.03
CA ALA A 2 -25.39 -22.68 -4.07
C ALA A 2 -26.61 -21.78 -4.13
N ASP A 3 -26.54 -20.63 -3.47
CA ASP A 3 -27.59 -19.62 -3.42
C ASP A 3 -28.66 -19.91 -2.37
N LYS A 4 -28.47 -19.41 -1.14
CA LYS A 4 -29.11 -18.18 -0.63
C LYS A 4 -28.39 -17.75 0.65
N LEU A 5 -27.28 -17.02 0.54
CA LEU A 5 -26.84 -16.20 1.67
C LEU A 5 -27.95 -15.16 1.89
N THR A 6 -28.43 -15.01 3.12
CA THR A 6 -29.41 -13.97 3.42
C THR A 6 -28.79 -12.59 3.13
N ALA A 7 -29.63 -11.59 2.81
CA ALA A 7 -29.14 -10.25 2.49
C ALA A 7 -28.26 -9.65 3.62
N GLU A 8 -28.55 -10.02 4.87
CA GLU A 8 -27.78 -9.66 6.06
C GLU A 8 -26.40 -10.34 6.09
N GLU A 9 -26.32 -11.64 5.78
CA GLU A 9 -25.04 -12.37 5.69
C GLU A 9 -24.17 -11.85 4.55
N LYS A 10 -24.78 -11.49 3.43
CA LYS A 10 -24.04 -10.93 2.28
C LYS A 10 -23.41 -9.57 2.64
N LYS A 11 -24.17 -8.68 3.29
CA LYS A 11 -23.66 -7.39 3.78
C LYS A 11 -22.55 -7.56 4.81
N LYS A 12 -22.66 -8.56 5.69
CA LYS A 12 -21.62 -8.88 6.67
C LYS A 12 -20.34 -9.34 5.97
N TYR A 13 -20.45 -10.26 5.02
CA TYR A 13 -19.32 -10.73 4.23
C TYR A 13 -18.62 -9.60 3.48
N GLU A 14 -19.38 -8.69 2.87
CA GLU A 14 -18.84 -7.52 2.17
C GLU A 14 -18.10 -6.56 3.12
N ARG A 15 -18.63 -6.31 4.32
CA ARG A 15 -17.93 -5.50 5.34
C ARG A 15 -16.66 -6.16 5.84
N ASP A 16 -16.72 -7.44 6.15
CA ASP A 16 -15.54 -8.18 6.64
C ASP A 16 -14.45 -8.17 5.55
N TRP A 17 -14.83 -8.38 4.28
CA TRP A 17 -13.91 -8.27 3.15
C TRP A 17 -13.30 -6.87 3.00
N TYR A 18 -14.13 -5.84 3.14
CA TYR A 18 -13.69 -4.45 3.06
C TYR A 18 -12.68 -4.13 4.17
N GLU A 19 -12.96 -4.54 5.41
CA GLU A 19 -12.04 -4.33 6.54
C GLU A 19 -10.71 -5.08 6.37
N LEU A 20 -10.76 -6.37 6.01
CA LEU A 20 -9.57 -7.20 5.80
C LEU A 20 -8.68 -6.66 4.66
N SER A 21 -9.30 -6.27 3.54
CA SER A 21 -8.57 -5.74 2.38
C SER A 21 -7.94 -4.37 2.66
N HIS A 22 -8.63 -3.50 3.40
CA HIS A 22 -8.16 -2.13 3.63
C HIS A 22 -7.19 -1.98 4.82
N LYS A 23 -7.17 -2.95 5.75
CA LYS A 23 -6.30 -2.91 6.94
C LYS A 23 -4.81 -2.83 6.58
N ASN A 24 -4.37 -3.61 5.61
CA ASN A 24 -2.96 -3.64 5.19
C ASN A 24 -2.63 -2.54 4.18
N TRP A 25 -3.62 -2.10 3.39
CA TRP A 25 -3.45 -1.04 2.41
C TRP A 25 -3.11 0.32 3.05
N ARG A 26 -3.75 0.65 4.18
CA ARG A 26 -3.44 1.88 4.93
C ARG A 26 -2.03 1.86 5.54
N ALA A 27 -1.53 0.68 5.93
CA ALA A 27 -0.18 0.52 6.46
C ALA A 27 0.89 0.76 5.38
N TRP A 28 0.63 0.37 4.13
CA TRP A 28 1.49 0.68 2.99
C TRP A 28 1.65 2.19 2.75
N GLY A 29 0.56 2.94 2.87
CA GLY A 29 0.61 4.42 2.80
C GLY A 29 1.50 5.05 3.87
N SER A 30 1.67 4.41 5.03
CA SER A 30 2.58 4.90 6.08
C SER A 30 4.04 4.81 5.67
N TRP A 31 4.43 3.85 4.82
CA TRP A 31 5.81 3.74 4.33
C TRP A 31 6.18 4.87 3.40
N PHE A 32 5.23 5.42 2.66
CA PHE A 32 5.41 6.54 1.73
C PHE A 32 5.09 7.91 2.34
N SER A 33 4.86 7.98 3.65
CA SER A 33 4.70 9.25 4.35
C SER A 33 6.04 9.97 4.50
N TRP A 34 6.05 11.29 4.40
CA TRP A 34 7.22 12.17 4.56
C TRP A 34 7.85 12.14 5.97
N GLY A 35 7.20 11.53 6.95
CA GLY A 35 7.76 11.28 8.29
C GLY A 35 8.24 9.83 8.52
N SER A 36 8.14 8.96 7.52
CA SER A 36 8.52 7.55 7.63
C SER A 36 10.01 7.36 7.36
N PRO A 37 10.78 6.76 8.30
CA PRO A 37 12.19 6.48 8.09
C PRO A 37 12.44 5.60 6.86
N VAL A 38 11.53 4.65 6.58
CA VAL A 38 11.63 3.73 5.44
C VAL A 38 11.42 4.47 4.11
N GLY A 39 10.38 5.32 4.03
CA GLY A 39 10.08 6.10 2.84
C GLY A 39 11.18 7.09 2.47
N LEU A 40 11.69 7.80 3.48
CA LEU A 40 12.81 8.74 3.30
C LEU A 40 14.09 8.01 2.88
N GLY A 41 14.38 6.85 3.47
CA GLY A 41 15.53 6.03 3.09
C GLY A 41 15.50 5.62 1.61
N LEU A 42 14.36 5.09 1.15
CA LEU A 42 14.15 4.76 -0.26
C LEU A 42 14.28 6.00 -1.16
N PHE A 43 13.70 7.13 -0.76
CA PHE A 43 13.77 8.37 -1.52
C PHE A 43 15.21 8.86 -1.74
N PHE A 44 16.04 8.87 -0.69
CA PHE A 44 17.44 9.27 -0.83
C PHE A 44 18.26 8.30 -1.67
N ILE A 45 18.00 6.99 -1.57
CA ILE A 45 18.66 5.98 -2.41
C ILE A 45 18.32 6.19 -3.88
N GLU A 46 17.04 6.38 -4.21
CA GLU A 46 16.58 6.65 -5.58
C GLU A 46 17.19 7.93 -6.14
N ILE A 47 17.23 9.01 -5.35
CA ILE A 47 17.89 10.27 -5.76
C ILE A 47 19.38 10.07 -5.99
N ALA A 48 20.08 9.38 -5.09
CA ALA A 48 21.50 9.11 -5.24
C ALA A 48 21.80 8.28 -6.50
N GLY A 49 20.98 7.26 -6.79
CA GLY A 49 21.07 6.46 -8.01
C GLY A 49 20.83 7.30 -9.27
N ALA A 50 19.82 8.18 -9.26
CA ALA A 50 19.54 9.06 -10.38
C ALA A 50 20.71 10.03 -10.66
N ILE A 51 21.25 10.66 -9.61
CA ILE A 51 22.42 11.55 -9.73
C ILE A 51 23.63 10.77 -10.25
N TRP A 52 23.87 9.56 -9.73
CA TRP A 52 24.97 8.71 -10.19
C TRP A 52 24.88 8.41 -11.69
N ILE A 53 23.70 8.00 -12.17
CA ILE A 53 23.48 7.73 -13.59
C ILE A 53 23.71 9.00 -14.43
N ILE A 54 23.16 10.14 -14.01
CA ILE A 54 23.35 11.41 -14.72
C ILE A 54 24.84 11.77 -14.79
N ALA A 55 25.59 11.59 -13.70
CA ALA A 55 27.02 11.86 -13.65
C ALA A 55 27.89 10.89 -14.48
N GLN A 56 27.36 9.74 -14.89
CA GLN A 56 28.04 8.83 -15.83
C GLN A 56 27.69 9.14 -17.29
N VAL A 57 26.56 9.83 -17.54
CA VAL A 57 26.09 10.18 -18.88
C VAL A 57 26.76 11.46 -19.40
N PHE A 58 27.11 12.39 -18.51
CA PHE A 58 27.80 13.64 -18.81
C PHE A 58 29.28 13.57 -18.40
#